data_AF-A0A0U5JGW0-F1
#
_entry.id   AF-A0A0U5JGW0-F1
#
_cell.length_a   1.000
_cell.length_b   1.000
_cell.length_c   1.000
_cell.angle_alpha   90.00
_cell.angle_beta   90.00
_cell.angle_gamma   90.00
#
_symmetry.space_group_name_H-M   'P 1'
#
loop_
_entity.id
_entity.type
_entity.pdbx_description
1 polymer ?
#
loop_
_entity_poly.entity_id
_entity_poly.type
_entity_poly.pdbx_seq_one_letter_code
_entity_poly.pdbx_strand_id
1 'polypeptide(L)' 'METNSPWNEINQLLHEMAQGQHSTLLSCGRRLIPSLTTDDILQPNDFPELENHPHFRYEEGLLAGIHSVQMALLALKERL' A
#
# COMPACT_ATOMS: atom_id res chain seq x y z
N MET A 1 18.89 -11.16 19.32
CA MET A 1 19.24 -11.51 17.93
C MET A 1 18.25 -12.58 17.46
N GLU A 2 17.05 -12.18 17.05
CA GLU A 2 16.12 -13.05 16.33
C GLU A 2 15.96 -12.51 14.92
N THR A 3 17.06 -12.48 14.16
CA THR A 3 17.04 -12.00 12.78
C THR A 3 16.48 -13.04 11.79
N ASN A 4 16.22 -14.28 12.25
CA ASN A 4 15.71 -15.39 11.43
C ASN A 4 14.37 -15.95 11.93
N SER A 5 13.42 -15.09 12.28
CA SER A 5 12.04 -15.52 12.50
C SER A 5 11.27 -15.49 11.18
N PRO A 6 10.53 -16.54 10.78
CA PRO A 6 9.65 -16.49 9.62
C PRO A 6 8.69 -15.29 9.65
N TRP A 7 8.28 -14.84 10.85
CA TRP A 7 7.47 -13.64 11.02
C TRP A 7 8.18 -12.37 10.56
N ASN A 8 9.48 -12.25 10.79
CA ASN A 8 10.25 -11.08 10.38
C ASN A 8 10.43 -11.08 8.86
N GLU A 9 10.69 -12.23 8.24
CA GLU A 9 10.76 -12.37 6.78
C GLU A 9 9.43 -12.05 6.10
N ILE A 10 8.33 -12.57 6.62
CA ILE A 10 6.98 -12.28 6.10
C ILE A 10 6.64 -10.79 6.24
N ASN A 11 6.92 -10.19 7.41
CA ASN A 11 6.68 -8.76 7.62
C ASN A 11 7.53 -7.89 6.67
N GLN A 12 8.80 -8.26 6.47
CA GLN A 12 9.69 -7.57 5.54
C GLN A 12 9.17 -7.66 4.10
N LEU A 13 8.79 -8.87 3.65
CA LEU A 13 8.21 -9.07 2.32
C LEU A 13 6.95 -8.23 2.11
N LEU A 14 6.02 -8.24 3.07
CA LEU A 14 4.80 -7.44 2.97
C LEU A 14 5.09 -5.94 2.99
N HIS A 15 6.08 -5.49 3.76
CA HIS A 15 6.51 -4.11 3.76
C HIS A 15 7.05 -3.68 2.39
N GLU A 16 7.92 -4.50 1.79
CA GLU A 16 8.46 -4.26 0.44
C GLU A 16 7.36 -4.25 -0.63
N MET A 17 6.40 -5.17 -0.54
CA MET A 17 5.23 -5.18 -1.42
C MET A 17 4.41 -3.90 -1.29
N ALA A 18 4.16 -3.43 -0.07
CA ALA A 18 3.43 -2.19 0.16
C ALA A 18 4.17 -0.97 -0.39
N GLN A 19 5.50 -0.88 -0.19
CA GLN A 19 6.32 0.21 -0.73
C GLN A 19 6.36 0.22 -2.27
N GLY A 20 6.48 -0.97 -2.88
CA GLY A 20 6.39 -1.13 -4.32
C GLY A 20 5.04 -0.67 -4.86
N GLN A 21 3.95 -1.11 -4.23
CA GLN A 21 2.60 -0.73 -4.63
C GLN A 21 2.32 0.76 -4.43
N HIS A 22 2.83 1.37 -3.35
CA HIS A 22 2.75 2.81 -3.13
C HIS A 22 3.44 3.60 -4.24
N SER A 23 4.61 3.12 -4.70
CA SER A 23 5.33 3.73 -5.83
C SER A 23 4.57 3.62 -7.15
N THR A 24 3.92 2.48 -7.40
CA THR A 24 3.02 2.28 -8.55
C THR A 24 1.84 3.23 -8.50
N LEU A 25 1.20 3.35 -7.33
CA LEU A 25 0.05 4.23 -7.10
C LEU A 25 0.43 5.70 -7.30
N LEU A 26 1.57 6.16 -6.76
CA LEU A 26 2.08 7.51 -6.98
C LEU A 26 2.37 7.79 -8.45
N SER A 27 3.00 6.83 -9.13
CA SER A 27 3.28 6.94 -10.56
C SER A 27 1.99 6.99 -11.38
N CYS A 28 0.95 6.26 -10.97
CA CYS A 28 -0.37 6.32 -11.57
C CYS A 28 -1.04 7.67 -11.34
N GLY A 29 -1.04 8.16 -10.11
CA GLY A 29 -1.61 9.46 -9.75
C GLY A 29 -0.90 10.60 -10.47
N ARG A 30 0.43 10.57 -10.57
CA ARG A 30 1.23 11.60 -11.29
C ARG A 30 0.99 11.65 -12.80
N ARG A 31 0.50 10.57 -13.42
CA ARG A 31 0.06 10.61 -14.82
C ARG A 31 -1.21 11.44 -15.00
N LEU A 32 -2.04 11.55 -13.96
CA LEU A 32 -3.29 12.30 -13.95
C LEU A 32 -3.08 13.72 -13.41
N ILE A 33 -2.32 13.84 -12.31
CA ILE A 33 -2.01 15.08 -11.61
C ILE A 33 -0.49 15.16 -11.44
N PRO A 34 0.26 15.83 -12.34
CA PRO A 34 1.72 15.83 -12.32
C PRO A 34 2.36 16.36 -11.02
N SER A 35 1.66 17.24 -10.31
CA SER A 35 2.10 17.83 -9.05
C SER A 35 1.81 16.97 -7.80
N LEU A 36 1.22 15.77 -7.97
CA LEU A 36 0.82 14.92 -6.85
C LEU A 36 2.02 14.54 -5.97
N THR A 37 1.88 14.78 -4.68
CA THR A 37 2.86 14.44 -3.65
C THR A 37 2.58 13.06 -3.07
N THR A 38 3.50 12.56 -2.24
CA THR A 38 3.29 11.32 -1.48
C THR A 38 2.16 11.45 -0.46
N ASP A 39 1.98 12.63 0.10
CA ASP A 39 0.99 12.87 1.15
C ASP A 39 -0.43 12.93 0.56
N ASP A 40 -0.56 13.45 -0.66
CA ASP A 40 -1.83 13.51 -1.39
C ASP A 40 -2.42 12.10 -1.66
N ILE A 41 -1.58 11.08 -1.78
CA ILE A 41 -2.02 9.68 -1.95
C ILE A 41 -2.74 9.15 -0.72
N LEU A 42 -2.47 9.71 0.45
CA LEU A 42 -3.14 9.30 1.67
C LEU A 42 -4.61 9.70 1.66
N GLN A 43 -4.99 10.73 0.88
CA GLN A 43 -6.35 11.26 0.77
C GLN A 43 -6.75 11.43 -0.71
N PRO A 44 -6.78 10.35 -1.51
CA PRO A 44 -6.99 10.46 -2.96
C PRO A 44 -8.40 10.92 -3.33
N ASN A 45 -9.35 10.78 -2.40
CA ASN A 45 -10.74 11.22 -2.56
C ASN A 45 -10.86 12.76 -2.66
N ASP A 46 -9.83 13.51 -2.23
CA ASP A 46 -9.77 14.97 -2.38
C ASP A 46 -9.53 15.40 -3.84
N PHE A 47 -9.16 14.45 -4.71
CA PHE A 47 -8.85 14.67 -6.11
C PHE A 47 -9.87 13.92 -6.99
N PRO A 48 -10.87 14.61 -7.57
CA PRO A 48 -11.87 13.99 -8.42
C PRO A 48 -11.27 13.19 -9.59
N GLU A 49 -10.11 13.60 -10.10
CA GLU A 49 -9.37 12.92 -11.17
C GLU A 49 -8.84 11.56 -10.73
N LEU A 50 -8.51 11.38 -9.45
CA LEU A 50 -8.07 10.10 -8.89
C LEU A 50 -9.28 9.24 -8.51
N GLU A 51 -10.26 9.83 -7.85
CA GLU A 51 -11.48 9.17 -7.37
C GLU A 51 -12.23 8.48 -8.52
N ASN A 52 -12.37 9.19 -9.64
CA ASN A 52 -13.14 8.72 -10.78
C ASN A 52 -12.31 7.91 -11.79
N HIS A 53 -11.02 7.65 -11.52
CA HIS A 53 -10.15 6.94 -12.45
C HIS A 53 -10.04 5.44 -12.10
N PRO A 54 -10.66 4.53 -12.89
CA PRO A 54 -10.81 3.13 -12.50
C PRO A 54 -9.48 2.42 -12.26
N HIS A 55 -8.46 2.71 -13.07
CA HIS A 55 -7.14 2.11 -12.89
C HIS A 55 -6.46 2.62 -11.61
N PHE A 56 -6.68 3.88 -11.22
CA PHE A 56 -6.08 4.40 -9.99
C PHE A 56 -6.73 3.72 -8.78
N ARG A 57 -8.06 3.66 -8.77
CA ARG A 57 -8.85 2.96 -7.74
C ARG A 57 -8.50 1.47 -7.61
N TYR A 58 -8.21 0.79 -8.73
CA TYR A 58 -7.74 -0.59 -8.71
C TYR A 58 -6.40 -0.74 -7.99
N GLU A 59 -5.41 0.09 -8.33
CA GLU A 59 -4.09 0.06 -7.70
C GLU A 59 -4.15 0.42 -6.21
N GLU A 60 -5.03 1.35 -5.84
CA GLU A 60 -5.30 1.69 -4.44
C GLU A 60 -5.91 0.49 -3.69
N GLY A 61 -6.86 -0.20 -4.29
CA GLY A 61 -7.44 -1.43 -3.74
C GLY A 61 -6.42 -2.53 -3.50
N LEU A 62 -5.41 -2.67 -4.38
CA LEU A 62 -4.29 -3.59 -4.18
C LEU A 62 -3.47 -3.23 -2.94
N LEU A 63 -3.15 -1.95 -2.74
CA LEU A 63 -2.44 -1.49 -1.55
C LEU A 63 -3.25 -1.78 -0.27
N ALA A 64 -4.56 -1.51 -0.30
CA ALA A 64 -5.46 -1.83 0.82
C ALA A 64 -5.50 -3.34 1.11
N GLY A 65 -5.45 -4.18 0.08
CA GLY A 65 -5.35 -5.63 0.22
C GLY A 65 -4.07 -6.08 0.92
N ILE A 66 -2.92 -5.50 0.54
CA ILE A 66 -1.63 -5.79 1.18
C ILE A 66 -1.67 -5.40 2.67
N HIS A 67 -2.17 -4.21 2.99
CA HIS A 67 -2.33 -3.76 4.39
C HIS A 67 -3.29 -4.66 5.17
N SER A 68 -4.36 -5.15 4.55
CA SER A 68 -5.30 -6.07 5.19
C SER A 68 -4.63 -7.39 5.59
N VAL A 69 -3.76 -7.93 4.73
CA VAL A 69 -2.96 -9.14 5.03
C VAL A 69 -1.96 -8.87 6.15
N GLN A 70 -1.26 -7.73 6.13
CA GLN A 70 -0.36 -7.34 7.23
C GLN A 70 -1.08 -7.31 8.57
N MET A 71 -2.25 -6.66 8.64
CA MET A 71 -3.04 -6.59 9.86
C MET A 71 -3.50 -7.97 10.34
N ALA A 72 -3.96 -8.83 9.42
CA ALA A 72 -4.38 -10.19 9.75
C ALA A 72 -3.22 -11.03 10.32
N LEU A 73 -2.02 -10.93 9.76
CA LEU A 73 -0.85 -11.68 10.20
C LEU A 73 -0.29 -11.16 11.53
N LEU A 74 -0.32 -9.84 11.76
CA LEU A 74 0.03 -9.27 13.07
C LEU A 74 -0.89 -9.81 14.16
N ALA A 75 -2.21 -9.79 13.91
CA ALA A 75 -3.18 -10.35 14.85
C ALA A 75 -3.01 -11.87 15.05
N LEU A 76 -2.61 -12.61 14.01
CA LEU A 76 -2.29 -14.04 14.12
C LEU A 76 -1.05 -14.27 14.98
N LYS A 77 0.01 -13.49 14.78
CA LYS A 77 1.26 -13.59 15.55
C LYS A 77 1.03 -13.35 17.04
N GLU A 78 0.13 -12.44 17.42
CA GLU A 78 -0.21 -12.18 18.83
C GLU A 78 -0.99 -13.33 19.49
N ARG A 79 -1.63 -14.20 18.70
CA ARG A 79 -2.41 -15.35 19.19
C ARG A 79 -1.57 -16.62 19.36
N LEU A 80 -0.39 -16.68 18.75
CA LEU A 80 0.51 -17.85 18.74
C LEU A 80 1.66 -17.66 19.73
#